data_AF-A0A2X2C7R4-F1
#
_entry.id   AF-A0A2X2C7R4-F1
#
_cell.length_a   1.000
_cell.length_b   1.000
_cell.length_c   1.000
_cell.angle_alpha   90.00
_cell.angle_beta   90.00
_cell.angle_gamma   90.00
#
_symmetry.space_group_name_H-M   'P 1'
#
loop_
_entity.id
_entity.type
_entity.pdbx_description
1 polymer ?
#
loop_
_entity_poly.entity_id
_entity_poly.type
_entity_poly.pdbx_seq_one_letter_code
_entity_poly.pdbx_strand_id
1 'polypeptide(L)'
;MIENNVQCIGVTNNQELKEVRDLGFKGRLMRVRNATEQEMAQATNYNVEELIGDLDMAKRLDAIAKQQNKVIPIHLALNSGGMSRNGLEVDNKSGLEKAKQIFSIS
;
A
#
# COMPACT_ATOMS: atom_id res chain seq x y z
N MET A 1 -2.23 20.02 -9.30
CA MET A 1 -2.75 19.37 -8.06
C MET A 1 -2.33 20.12 -6.80
N ILE A 2 -1.04 20.43 -6.64
CA ILE A 2 -0.50 21.19 -5.49
C ILE A 2 -1.17 22.56 -5.33
N GLU A 3 -1.24 23.35 -6.41
CA GLU A 3 -1.85 24.69 -6.42
C GLU A 3 -3.34 24.70 -6.06
N ASN A 4 -4.05 23.58 -6.30
CA ASN A 4 -5.46 23.41 -5.96
C ASN A 4 -5.66 22.78 -4.58
N ASN A 5 -4.60 22.72 -3.76
CA ASN A 5 -4.63 22.16 -2.40
C ASN A 5 -5.17 20.73 -2.33
N VAL A 6 -4.94 19.91 -3.37
CA VAL A 6 -5.26 18.48 -3.33
C VAL A 6 -4.44 17.83 -2.21
N GLN A 7 -5.09 17.04 -1.36
CA GLN A 7 -4.46 16.47 -0.16
C GLN A 7 -3.92 15.05 -0.37
N CYS A 8 -4.39 14.34 -1.40
CA CYS A 8 -4.02 12.96 -1.69
C CYS A 8 -3.84 12.73 -3.19
N ILE A 9 -2.79 12.01 -3.56
CA ILE A 9 -2.52 11.58 -4.93
C ILE A 9 -2.33 10.06 -4.94
N GLY A 10 -3.01 9.39 -5.86
CA GLY A 10 -2.87 7.95 -6.12
C GLY A 10 -2.15 7.70 -7.44
N VAL A 11 -1.08 6.90 -7.42
CA VAL A 11 -0.31 6.50 -8.62
C VAL A 11 -0.03 4.99 -8.61
N THR A 12 0.71 4.47 -9.58
CA THR A 12 0.90 3.01 -9.73
C THR A 12 2.35 2.56 -9.73
N ASN A 13 3.26 3.26 -10.40
CA ASN A 13 4.65 2.83 -10.57
C ASN A 13 5.63 3.71 -9.77
N ASN A 14 6.86 3.22 -9.58
CA ASN A 14 7.86 3.92 -8.75
C ASN A 14 8.37 5.22 -9.38
N GLN A 15 8.36 5.32 -10.71
CA GLN A 15 8.75 6.54 -11.41
C GLN A 15 7.74 7.67 -11.14
N GLU A 16 6.44 7.36 -11.17
CA GLU A 16 5.37 8.29 -10.80
C GLU A 16 5.48 8.73 -9.34
N LEU A 17 5.76 7.80 -8.41
CA LEU A 17 5.95 8.13 -6.99
C LEU A 17 7.11 9.12 -6.79
N LYS A 18 8.23 8.86 -7.48
CA LYS A 18 9.39 9.75 -7.47
C LYS A 18 9.03 11.12 -8.02
N GLU A 19 8.42 11.17 -9.21
CA GLU A 19 8.05 12.41 -9.89
C GLU A 19 7.14 13.28 -9.01
N VAL A 20 6.12 12.68 -8.39
CA VAL A 20 5.21 13.41 -7.50
C VAL A 20 5.96 14.05 -6.32
N ARG A 21 6.95 13.36 -5.74
CA ARG A 21 7.78 13.90 -4.65
C ARG A 21 8.78 14.95 -5.13
N ASP A 22 9.38 14.76 -6.30
CA ASP A 22 10.33 15.68 -6.91
C ASP A 22 9.64 17.02 -7.29
N LEU A 23 8.40 16.97 -7.76
CA LEU A 23 7.54 18.13 -8.02
C LEU A 23 7.06 18.85 -6.73
N GLY A 24 7.45 18.36 -5.55
CA GLY A 24 7.23 19.05 -4.28
C GLY A 24 5.94 18.68 -3.55
N PHE A 25 5.17 17.68 -3.99
CA PHE A 25 3.97 17.26 -3.27
C PHE A 25 4.30 16.62 -1.92
N LYS A 26 3.79 17.22 -0.83
CA LYS A 26 4.03 16.76 0.56
C LYS A 26 2.85 16.04 1.21
N GLY A 27 1.71 15.97 0.52
CA GLY A 27 0.52 15.29 1.01
C GLY A 27 0.60 13.77 0.97
N ARG A 28 -0.56 13.14 1.12
CA ARG A 28 -0.74 11.69 1.14
C ARG A 28 -0.47 11.11 -0.26
N LEU A 29 0.47 10.20 -0.37
CA LEU A 29 0.83 9.57 -1.63
C LEU A 29 0.56 8.07 -1.52
N MET A 30 -0.33 7.56 -2.35
CA MET A 30 -0.79 6.17 -2.26
C MET A 30 -0.53 5.42 -3.56
N ARG A 31 -0.26 4.12 -3.47
CA ARG A 31 -0.31 3.24 -4.64
C ARG A 31 -1.70 2.64 -4.78
N VAL A 32 -2.27 2.65 -5.99
CA VAL A 32 -3.66 2.18 -6.24
C VAL A 32 -3.75 0.76 -6.82
N ARG A 33 -2.67 -0.01 -6.70
CA ARG A 33 -2.60 -1.44 -7.07
C ARG A 33 -1.66 -2.19 -6.14
N ASN A 34 -1.78 -3.52 -6.13
CA ASN A 34 -0.75 -4.36 -5.54
C ASN A 34 0.58 -4.13 -6.29
N ALA A 35 1.68 -4.15 -5.56
CA ALA A 35 3.03 -3.99 -6.08
C ALA A 35 3.92 -5.18 -5.71
N THR A 36 5.00 -5.37 -6.46
CA THR A 36 5.99 -6.39 -6.13
C THR A 36 6.80 -6.00 -4.90
N GLU A 37 7.42 -6.97 -4.24
CA GLU A 37 8.34 -6.73 -3.10
C GLU A 37 9.46 -5.75 -3.45
N GLN A 38 10.02 -5.88 -4.66
CA GLN A 38 11.07 -4.98 -5.15
C GLN A 38 10.55 -3.54 -5.32
N GLU A 39 9.36 -3.37 -5.88
CA GLU A 39 8.72 -2.06 -6.02
C GLU A 39 8.48 -1.41 -4.66
N MET A 40 7.90 -2.15 -3.71
CA MET A 40 7.60 -1.67 -2.37
C MET A 40 8.87 -1.30 -1.60
N ALA A 41 9.91 -2.14 -1.66
CA ALA A 41 11.18 -1.89 -0.98
C ALA A 41 11.89 -0.62 -1.45
N GLN A 42 11.82 -0.31 -2.75
CA GLN A 42 12.37 0.93 -3.31
C GLN A 42 11.50 2.15 -2.98
N ALA A 43 10.18 1.96 -2.93
CA ALA A 43 9.22 3.05 -2.77
C ALA A 43 9.14 3.63 -1.35
N THR A 44 9.73 2.96 -0.36
CA THR A 44 9.83 3.48 1.03
C THR A 44 10.54 4.82 1.13
N ASN A 45 11.33 5.20 0.11
CA ASN A 45 11.99 6.50 0.03
C ASN A 45 11.02 7.65 -0.28
N TYR A 46 9.81 7.33 -0.75
CA TYR A 46 8.82 8.32 -1.17
C TYR A 46 7.66 8.48 -0.17
N ASN A 47 7.74 7.84 1.01
CA ASN A 47 6.65 7.82 2.00
C ASN A 47 5.31 7.48 1.33
N VAL A 48 5.30 6.39 0.56
CA VAL A 48 4.10 5.86 -0.09
C VAL A 48 3.28 5.05 0.91
N GLU A 49 1.96 5.10 0.78
CA GLU A 49 1.06 4.13 1.40
C GLU A 49 0.69 3.05 0.38
N GLU A 50 0.99 1.80 0.71
CA GLU A 50 0.83 0.68 -0.22
C GLU A 50 -0.58 0.08 -0.14
N LEU A 51 -1.03 -0.56 -1.23
CA LEU A 51 -2.31 -1.28 -1.28
C LEU A 51 -2.04 -2.78 -1.11
N ILE A 52 -2.66 -3.39 -0.10
CA ILE A 52 -2.47 -4.80 0.25
C ILE A 52 -3.83 -5.48 0.34
N GLY A 53 -4.01 -6.63 -0.32
CA GLY A 53 -5.19 -7.49 -0.17
C GLY A 53 -4.84 -8.96 -0.02
N ASP A 54 -3.64 -9.26 0.45
CA ASP A 54 -3.16 -10.61 0.71
C ASP A 54 -2.28 -10.65 1.96
N LEU A 55 -2.39 -11.74 2.73
CA LEU A 55 -1.68 -11.90 4.00
C LEU A 55 -0.18 -12.12 3.81
N ASP A 56 0.23 -12.87 2.78
CA ASP A 56 1.65 -13.14 2.55
C ASP A 56 2.35 -11.89 2.03
N MET A 57 1.69 -11.11 1.18
CA MET A 57 2.13 -9.77 0.79
C MET A 57 2.28 -8.83 2.00
N ALA A 58 1.34 -8.85 2.95
CA ALA A 58 1.44 -8.05 4.17
C ALA A 58 2.68 -8.43 5.00
N LYS A 59 2.94 -9.73 5.19
CA LYS A 59 4.13 -10.23 5.91
C LYS A 59 5.44 -9.83 5.22
N ARG A 60 5.48 -9.89 3.89
CA ARG A 60 6.65 -9.48 3.11
C ARG A 60 6.92 -7.99 3.22
N LEU A 61 5.87 -7.17 3.17
CA LEU A 61 6.00 -5.72 3.37
C LEU A 61 6.46 -5.37 4.79
N ASP A 62 5.98 -6.08 5.80
CA ASP A 62 6.45 -5.94 7.19
C ASP A 62 7.93 -6.32 7.35
N ALA A 63 8.38 -7.39 6.69
CA ALA A 63 9.80 -7.75 6.69
C ALA A 63 10.68 -6.64 6.07
N ILE A 64 10.22 -6.03 4.97
CA ILE A 64 10.87 -4.85 4.37
C ILE A 64 10.89 -3.68 5.36
N ALA A 65 9.77 -3.41 6.02
CA ALA A 65 9.64 -2.32 6.99
C ALA A 65 10.64 -2.49 8.16
N LYS A 66 10.73 -3.71 8.71
CA LYS A 66 11.68 -4.08 9.77
C LYS A 66 13.14 -3.93 9.34
N GLN A 67 13.50 -4.42 8.16
CA GLN A 67 14.85 -4.28 7.62
C GLN A 67 15.29 -2.82 7.46
N GLN A 68 14.33 -1.94 7.15
CA GLN A 68 14.59 -0.52 6.94
C GLN A 68 14.34 0.34 8.18
N ASN A 69 13.97 -0.27 9.32
CA ASN A 69 13.57 0.41 10.54
C ASN A 69 12.51 1.51 10.30
N LYS A 70 11.48 1.16 9.53
CA LYS A 70 10.34 2.03 9.19
C LYS A 70 9.03 1.36 9.57
N VAL A 71 7.99 2.17 9.72
CA VAL A 71 6.59 1.71 9.70
C VAL A 71 6.01 2.14 8.36
N ILE A 72 5.55 1.17 7.55
CA ILE A 72 4.98 1.46 6.22
C ILE A 72 3.46 1.51 6.35
N PRO A 73 2.81 2.65 6.05
CA PRO A 73 1.35 2.74 6.05
C PRO A 73 0.76 1.92 4.90
N ILE A 74 -0.37 1.25 5.17
CA ILE A 74 -1.07 0.41 4.19
C ILE A 74 -2.54 0.76 4.08
N HIS A 75 -3.13 0.40 2.95
CA HIS A 75 -4.56 0.28 2.73
C HIS A 75 -4.92 -1.19 2.54
N LEU A 76 -5.77 -1.72 3.41
CA LEU A 76 -6.32 -3.05 3.23
C LEU A 76 -7.43 -3.01 2.15
N ALA A 77 -7.13 -3.56 0.98
CA ALA A 77 -8.10 -3.72 -0.10
C ALA A 77 -9.03 -4.89 0.21
N LEU A 78 -10.34 -4.68 0.09
CA LEU A 78 -11.37 -5.72 0.22
C LEU A 78 -12.02 -5.99 -1.14
N ASN A 79 -12.38 -7.24 -1.43
CA ASN A 79 -13.09 -7.57 -2.66
C ASN A 79 -14.61 -7.40 -2.59
N SER A 80 -15.11 -6.53 -1.72
CA SER A 80 -16.56 -6.29 -1.57
C SER A 80 -17.24 -5.82 -2.87
N GLY A 81 -16.49 -5.19 -3.78
CA GLY A 81 -16.97 -4.77 -5.10
C GLY A 81 -16.91 -5.85 -6.20
N GLY A 82 -16.41 -7.06 -5.90
CA GLY A 82 -16.37 -8.17 -6.86
C GLY A 82 -15.37 -8.01 -8.01
N MET A 83 -14.32 -7.20 -7.84
CA MET A 83 -13.29 -7.01 -8.88
C MET A 83 -12.32 -8.19 -9.00
N SER A 84 -12.14 -8.96 -7.93
CA SER A 84 -11.25 -10.13 -7.83
C SER A 84 -9.84 -9.86 -8.36
N ARG A 85 -9.31 -8.67 -8.02
CA ARG A 85 -8.02 -8.17 -8.54
C ARG A 85 -7.00 -7.89 -7.44
N ASN A 86 -7.26 -6.87 -6.61
CA ASN A 86 -6.32 -6.44 -5.56
C ASN A 86 -6.81 -6.79 -4.16
N GLY A 87 -8.11 -7.05 -3.98
CA GLY A 87 -8.76 -7.10 -2.68
C GLY A 87 -8.81 -8.51 -2.09
N LEU A 88 -8.71 -8.57 -0.76
CA LEU A 88 -8.91 -9.78 0.03
C LEU A 88 -10.41 -10.14 0.03
N GLU A 89 -10.72 -11.41 -0.21
CA GLU A 89 -12.06 -11.94 0.04
C GLU A 89 -12.32 -12.05 1.54
N VAL A 90 -13.41 -11.43 2.01
CA VAL A 90 -13.82 -11.42 3.43
C VAL A 90 -15.27 -11.85 3.62
N ASP A 91 -15.84 -12.52 2.62
CA ASP A 91 -17.20 -13.07 2.65
C ASP A 91 -17.32 -14.37 3.48
N ASN A 92 -16.17 -14.91 3.90
CA ASN A 92 -16.08 -16.16 4.64
C ASN A 92 -15.14 -16.03 5.85
N LYS A 93 -15.22 -17.04 6.74
CA LYS A 93 -14.42 -17.07 7.99
C LYS A 93 -12.91 -17.01 7.71
N SER A 94 -12.42 -17.72 6.71
CA SER A 94 -10.99 -17.73 6.39
C SER A 94 -10.49 -16.35 5.97
N GLY A 95 -11.26 -15.66 5.13
CA GLY A 95 -11.02 -14.29 4.70
C GLY A 95 -10.94 -13.31 5.87
N LEU A 96 -11.92 -13.36 6.77
CA LEU A 96 -11.94 -12.53 7.98
C LEU A 96 -10.75 -12.81 8.91
N GLU A 97 -10.37 -14.08 9.09
CA GLU A 97 -9.19 -14.42 9.89
C GLU A 97 -7.89 -13.91 9.26
N LYS A 98 -7.76 -13.96 7.93
CA LYS A 98 -6.62 -13.34 7.23
C LYS A 98 -6.60 -11.83 7.44
N ALA A 99 -7.74 -11.15 7.34
CA ALA A 99 -7.82 -9.71 7.59
C ALA A 99 -7.39 -9.36 9.03
N LYS A 100 -7.86 -10.10 10.03
CA LYS A 100 -7.44 -9.94 11.43
C LYS A 100 -5.93 -10.16 11.60
N GLN A 101 -5.37 -11.18 10.95
CA GLN A 101 -3.93 -11.42 11.00
C GLN A 101 -3.13 -10.26 10.42
N ILE A 102 -3.58 -9.64 9.32
CA ILE A 102 -2.94 -8.44 8.76
C ILE A 102 -2.92 -7.30 9.78
N PHE A 103 -4.02 -7.04 10.48
CA PHE A 103 -4.09 -6.00 11.52
C PHE A 103 -3.18 -6.26 12.72
N SER A 104 -2.83 -7.52 12.98
CA SER A 104 -1.97 -7.91 14.11
C SER A 104 -0.47 -7.89 13.76
N ILE A 105 -0.10 -7.60 12.50
CA ILE A 105 1.30 -7.47 12.10
C ILE A 105 1.87 -6.19 12.72
N SER A 106 2.96 -6.34 13.49
CA SER A 106 3.63 -5.29 14.27
C SER A 106 5.07 -5.10 13.81
#